data_AF-A0A1G5QHL0-F1
#
_entry.id   AF-A0A1G5QHL0-F1
#
_cell.length_a   1.000
_cell.length_b   1.000
_cell.length_c   1.000
_cell.angle_alpha   90.00
_cell.angle_beta   90.00
_cell.angle_gamma   90.00
#
_symmetry.space_group_name_H-M   'P 1'
#
loop_
_entity.id
_entity.type
_entity.pdbx_description
1 polymer ?
#
loop_
_entity_poly.entity_id
_entity_poly.type
_entity_poly.pdbx_seq_one_letter_code
_entity_poly.pdbx_strand_id
1 'polypeptide(L)'
;MQEESINIPKPDNAELSVINELIENSSIAMSSIVSVTNKPAVSRNLDGRLEVFVRGADNALWHIWQTAPNSDWSNWQSLGNTITSNPAVYANADGRLEVFARGADN
;
A
#
# COMPACT_ATOMS: atom_id res chain seq x y z
N MET A 1 -24.76 -55.27 8.45
CA MET A 1 -24.67 -54.01 7.68
C MET A 1 -23.22 -53.87 7.26
N GLN A 2 -22.94 -53.83 5.96
CA GLN A 2 -21.59 -53.55 5.44
C GLN A 2 -21.56 -52.06 5.10
N GLU A 3 -20.50 -51.35 5.51
CA GLU A 3 -20.29 -49.95 5.12
C GLU A 3 -19.71 -49.91 3.70
N GLU A 4 -20.45 -49.33 2.75
CA GLU A 4 -19.90 -48.96 1.45
C GLU A 4 -19.23 -47.59 1.57
N SER A 5 -17.93 -47.52 1.30
CA SER A 5 -17.18 -46.27 1.21
C SER A 5 -17.46 -45.55 -0.12
N ILE A 6 -17.97 -44.32 -0.05
CA ILE A 6 -18.18 -43.45 -1.22
C ILE A 6 -16.83 -43.05 -1.82
N ASN A 7 -16.60 -43.39 -3.09
CA ASN A 7 -15.42 -42.96 -3.84
C ASN A 7 -15.62 -41.53 -4.36
N ILE A 8 -14.92 -40.56 -3.77
CA ILE A 8 -14.95 -39.17 -4.24
C ILE A 8 -13.93 -39.03 -5.38
N PRO A 9 -14.33 -38.60 -6.60
CA PRO A 9 -13.39 -38.42 -7.71
C PRO A 9 -12.32 -37.38 -7.34
N LYS A 10 -11.05 -37.71 -7.58
CA LYS A 10 -9.95 -36.74 -7.47
C LYS A 10 -10.14 -35.68 -8.58
N PRO A 11 -10.10 -34.37 -8.25
CA PRO A 11 -10.30 -33.33 -9.26
C PRO A 11 -9.22 -33.41 -10.35
N ASP A 12 -9.63 -33.18 -11.59
CA ASP A 12 -8.74 -33.17 -12.76
C ASP A 12 -7.75 -32.01 -12.69
N ASN A 13 -6.55 -32.22 -13.22
CA ASN A 13 -5.41 -31.31 -13.17
C ASN A 13 -5.67 -29.96 -13.89
N ALA A 14 -6.74 -29.86 -14.69
CA ALA A 14 -7.19 -28.62 -15.31
C ALA A 14 -7.86 -27.64 -14.31
N GLU A 15 -8.51 -28.13 -13.25
CA GLU A 15 -9.02 -27.24 -12.19
C GLU A 15 -7.88 -26.68 -11.35
N LEU A 16 -6.79 -27.45 -11.18
CA LEU A 16 -5.59 -27.01 -10.46
C LEU A 16 -4.83 -25.90 -11.21
N SER A 17 -4.83 -25.88 -12.55
CA SER A 17 -4.18 -24.80 -13.30
C SER A 17 -4.94 -23.47 -13.20
N VAL A 18 -6.29 -23.52 -13.22
CA VAL A 18 -7.13 -22.34 -13.01
C VAL A 18 -6.98 -21.81 -11.58
N ILE A 19 -6.87 -22.68 -10.59
CA ILE A 19 -6.60 -22.28 -9.19
C ILE A 19 -5.24 -21.60 -9.06
N ASN A 20 -4.20 -22.12 -9.71
CA ASN A 20 -2.86 -21.51 -9.66
C ASN A 20 -2.81 -20.16 -10.39
N GLU A 21 -3.49 -20.03 -11.54
CA GLU A 21 -3.61 -18.76 -12.28
C GLU A 21 -4.44 -17.72 -11.51
N LEU A 22 -5.44 -18.15 -10.72
CA LEU A 22 -6.19 -17.27 -9.83
C LEU A 22 -5.37 -16.84 -8.61
N ILE A 23 -4.47 -17.67 -8.08
CA ILE A 23 -3.57 -17.31 -6.96
C ILE A 23 -2.49 -16.31 -7.42
N GLU A 24 -1.97 -16.46 -8.64
CA GLU A 24 -0.99 -15.51 -9.19
C GLU A 24 -1.61 -14.15 -9.56
N ASN A 25 -2.90 -14.11 -9.90
CA ASN A 25 -3.61 -12.90 -10.31
C ASN A 25 -4.49 -12.25 -9.20
N SER A 26 -4.54 -12.81 -8.00
CA SER A 26 -5.44 -12.34 -6.93
C SER A 26 -4.87 -11.21 -6.07
N SER A 27 -4.67 -10.04 -6.70
CA SER A 27 -4.79 -8.76 -5.97
C SER A 27 -6.24 -8.51 -5.52
N ILE A 28 -7.22 -9.19 -6.15
CA ILE A 28 -8.65 -8.94 -5.98
C ILE A 28 -9.33 -9.84 -4.93
N ALA A 29 -8.75 -11.01 -4.58
CA ALA A 29 -9.34 -11.91 -3.58
C ALA A 29 -8.99 -11.55 -2.12
N MET A 30 -7.98 -10.71 -1.89
CA MET A 30 -7.62 -10.18 -0.56
C MET A 30 -8.34 -8.86 -0.22
N SER A 31 -9.06 -8.27 -1.18
CA SER A 31 -9.56 -6.89 -1.14
C SER A 31 -10.77 -6.65 -0.20
N SER A 32 -11.29 -7.67 0.48
CA SER A 32 -12.37 -7.50 1.49
C SER A 32 -11.97 -7.83 2.93
N ILE A 33 -10.70 -8.16 3.21
CA ILE A 33 -10.21 -8.30 4.60
C ILE A 33 -8.78 -7.80 4.81
N VAL A 34 -8.02 -7.51 3.75
CA VAL A 34 -6.80 -6.71 3.87
C VAL A 34 -7.26 -5.26 3.96
N SER A 35 -7.41 -4.77 5.21
CA SER A 35 -7.30 -3.35 5.48
C SER A 35 -6.11 -2.84 4.67
N VAL A 36 -6.31 -1.86 3.79
CA VAL A 36 -5.18 -1.20 3.12
C VAL A 36 -4.42 -0.49 4.25
N THR A 37 -3.49 -1.21 4.87
CA THR A 37 -2.89 -0.84 6.15
C THR A 37 -2.05 0.42 6.01
N ASN A 38 -1.50 0.64 4.80
CA ASN A 38 -0.76 1.84 4.43
C ASN A 38 -1.71 2.90 3.83
N LYS A 39 -1.99 3.94 4.61
CA LYS A 39 -2.74 5.11 4.16
C LYS A 39 -1.74 6.21 3.77
N PRO A 40 -1.79 6.75 2.54
CA PRO A 40 -1.01 7.92 2.18
C PRO A 40 -1.50 9.15 2.93
N ALA A 41 -0.59 10.08 3.19
CA ALA A 41 -0.88 11.44 3.63
C ALA A 41 -0.63 12.41 2.48
N VAL A 42 -1.48 13.42 2.30
CA VAL A 42 -1.33 14.43 1.25
C VAL A 42 -1.55 15.82 1.82
N SER A 43 -0.72 16.77 1.39
CA SER A 43 -0.93 18.19 1.67
C SER A 43 -0.61 19.03 0.43
N ARG A 44 -1.00 20.30 0.50
CA ARG A 44 -0.66 21.31 -0.51
C ARG A 44 0.51 22.14 0.01
N ASN A 45 1.56 22.24 -0.80
CA ASN A 45 2.66 23.19 -0.59
C ASN A 45 2.16 24.63 -0.73
N LEU A 46 2.91 25.59 -0.19
CA LEU A 46 2.57 27.01 -0.24
C LEU A 46 2.40 27.53 -1.69
N ASP A 47 3.16 26.97 -2.63
CA ASP A 47 3.09 27.29 -4.05
C ASP A 47 1.91 26.64 -4.80
N GLY A 48 1.08 25.87 -4.10
CA GLY A 48 -0.11 25.22 -4.66
C GLY A 48 0.12 23.79 -5.17
N ARG A 49 1.36 23.29 -5.19
CA ARG A 49 1.66 21.89 -5.59
C ARG A 49 1.14 20.91 -4.55
N LEU A 50 0.62 19.77 -4.97
CA LEU A 50 0.35 18.65 -4.07
C LEU A 50 1.62 17.86 -3.79
N GLU A 51 1.73 17.34 -2.57
CA GLU A 51 2.78 16.42 -2.16
C GLU A 51 2.21 15.29 -1.30
N VAL A 52 2.61 14.07 -1.63
CA VAL A 52 2.09 12.83 -1.05
C VAL A 52 3.22 12.13 -0.31
N PHE A 53 2.92 11.67 0.90
CA PHE A 53 3.82 10.95 1.80
C PHE A 53 3.28 9.55 2.06
N VAL A 54 4.14 8.54 1.99
CA VAL A 54 3.77 7.12 2.16
C VAL A 54 4.83 6.37 2.95
N ARG A 55 4.43 5.29 3.60
CA ARG A 55 5.36 4.25 4.04
C ARG A 55 5.61 3.27 2.89
N GLY A 56 6.86 3.15 2.47
CA GLY A 56 7.30 2.21 1.43
C GLY A 56 7.25 0.75 1.90
N ALA A 57 7.41 -0.18 0.96
CA ALA A 57 7.50 -1.61 1.27
C ALA A 57 8.77 -1.95 2.11
N ASP A 58 9.79 -1.11 2.02
CA ASP A 58 11.02 -1.14 2.82
C ASP A 58 10.83 -0.54 4.23
N ASN A 59 9.60 -0.13 4.58
CA ASN A 59 9.24 0.61 5.79
C ASN A 59 9.86 2.02 5.90
N ALA A 60 10.50 2.54 4.85
CA ALA A 60 10.99 3.91 4.86
C ALA A 60 9.85 4.92 4.60
N LEU A 61 10.05 6.16 5.02
CA LEU A 61 9.18 7.26 4.60
C LEU A 61 9.57 7.72 3.18
N TRP A 62 8.61 7.73 2.27
CA TRP A 62 8.77 8.16 0.88
C TRP A 62 7.83 9.31 0.55
N HIS A 63 8.21 10.15 -0.39
CA HIS A 63 7.37 11.23 -0.90
C HIS A 63 7.52 11.46 -2.41
N ILE A 64 6.48 12.06 -2.99
CA ILE A 64 6.39 12.49 -4.39
C ILE A 64 5.58 13.79 -4.45
N TRP A 65 5.92 14.70 -5.36
CA TRP A 65 5.24 16.00 -5.48
C TRP A 65 4.98 16.38 -6.92
N GLN A 66 3.96 17.20 -7.15
CA GLN A 66 3.79 17.85 -8.46
C GLN A 66 4.96 18.81 -8.72
N THR A 67 5.47 18.91 -9.95
CA THR A 67 6.55 19.84 -10.33
C THR A 67 6.06 21.27 -10.51
N ALA A 68 4.77 21.45 -10.81
CA ALA A 68 4.02 22.71 -10.78
C ALA A 68 2.54 22.41 -10.42
N PRO A 69 1.73 23.38 -9.96
CA PRO A 69 0.34 23.13 -9.62
C PRO A 69 -0.43 22.54 -10.80
N ASN A 70 -1.13 21.42 -10.57
CA ASN A 70 -1.88 20.68 -11.61
C ASN A 70 -1.02 20.18 -12.78
N SER A 71 0.26 19.86 -12.53
CA SER A 71 1.20 19.37 -13.54
C SER A 71 1.71 17.96 -13.22
N ASP A 72 2.75 17.55 -13.94
CA ASP A 72 3.45 16.28 -13.78
C ASP A 72 4.02 16.11 -12.36
N TRP A 73 4.31 14.87 -12.00
CA TRP A 73 4.89 14.52 -10.71
C TRP A 73 6.40 14.32 -10.82
N SER A 74 7.10 14.54 -9.71
CA SER A 74 8.50 14.16 -9.53
C SER A 74 8.66 12.63 -9.56
N ASN A 75 9.90 12.16 -9.50
CA ASN A 75 10.15 10.79 -9.06
C ASN A 75 9.90 10.67 -7.55
N TRP A 76 9.62 9.45 -7.09
CA TRP A 76 9.61 9.13 -5.67
C TRP A 76 11.00 9.35 -5.05
N GLN A 77 11.03 9.97 -3.88
CA GLN A 77 12.25 10.13 -3.09
C GLN A 77 12.04 9.58 -1.68
N SER A 78 13.11 9.08 -1.07
CA SER A 78 13.10 8.58 0.30
C SER A 78 13.55 9.68 1.25
N LEU A 79 12.79 9.88 2.33
CA LEU A 79 13.21 10.64 3.50
C LEU A 79 13.92 9.75 4.54
N GLY A 80 14.11 8.46 4.22
CA GLY A 80 14.76 7.48 5.07
C GLY A 80 13.91 7.05 6.27
N ASN A 81 14.58 6.47 7.27
CA ASN A 81 14.07 5.99 8.56
C ASN A 81 12.97 4.93 8.50
N THR A 82 13.07 3.90 9.34
CA THR A 82 11.99 2.91 9.50
C THR A 82 10.83 3.50 10.28
N ILE A 83 9.66 3.57 9.66
CA ILE A 83 8.40 4.02 10.30
C ILE A 83 7.42 2.86 10.47
N THR A 84 6.64 2.89 11.55
CA THR A 84 5.71 1.81 11.95
C THR A 84 4.24 2.25 11.99
N SER A 85 3.95 3.47 11.54
CA SER A 85 2.60 4.01 11.40
C SER A 85 2.38 4.59 10.01
N ASN A 86 1.13 4.93 9.69
CA ASN A 86 0.85 5.80 8.57
C ASN A 86 1.46 7.19 8.83
N PRO A 87 2.00 7.86 7.80
CA PRO A 87 2.41 9.24 7.91
C PRO A 87 1.20 10.15 8.12
N ALA A 88 1.40 11.22 8.86
CA ALA A 88 0.49 12.36 8.98
C ALA A 88 1.25 13.63 8.58
N VAL A 89 0.67 14.46 7.73
CA VAL A 89 1.30 15.69 7.23
C VAL A 89 0.49 16.90 7.65
N TYR A 90 1.17 17.99 8.00
CA TYR A 90 0.58 19.29 8.28
C TYR A 90 1.38 20.40 7.62
N ALA A 91 0.68 21.45 7.17
CA ALA A 91 1.32 22.66 6.64
C ALA A 91 1.40 23.71 7.75
N ASN A 92 2.62 24.12 8.09
CA ASN A 92 2.85 25.18 9.06
C ASN A 92 2.40 26.55 8.52
N ALA A 93 2.22 27.52 9.43
CA ALA A 93 1.84 28.88 9.07
C ALA A 93 2.87 29.58 8.17
N ASP A 94 4.13 29.14 8.21
CA ASP A 94 5.23 29.62 7.36
C ASP A 94 5.26 28.94 5.97
N GLY A 95 4.34 28.00 5.71
CA GLY A 95 4.23 27.27 4.44
C GLY A 95 5.08 26.01 4.34
N ARG A 96 5.90 25.67 5.35
CA ARG A 96 6.64 24.40 5.36
C ARG A 96 5.73 23.23 5.71
N LEU A 97 5.86 22.14 4.96
CA LEU A 97 5.23 20.87 5.33
C LEU A 97 6.06 20.15 6.40
N GLU A 98 5.39 19.63 7.41
CA GLU A 98 5.96 18.72 8.40
C GLU A 98 5.20 17.40 8.38
N VAL A 99 5.95 16.31 8.37
CA VAL A 99 5.44 14.94 8.32
C VAL A 99 5.84 14.20 9.59
N PHE A 100 4.87 13.53 10.20
CA PHE A 100 5.00 12.80 11.45
C PHE A 100 4.66 11.34 11.22
N ALA A 101 5.45 10.46 11.80
CA ALA A 101 5.20 9.03 11.84
C ALA A 101 5.88 8.44 13.08
N ARG A 102 5.41 7.29 13.53
CA ARG A 102 6.03 6.56 14.63
C ARG A 102 7.28 5.83 14.16
N GLY A 103 8.37 5.95 14.91
CA GLY A 103 9.61 5.20 14.69
C GLY A 103 9.47 3.71 15.02
N ALA A 104 10.57 2.98 14.89
CA ALA A 104 10.65 1.56 15.25
C ALA A 104 10.93 1.33 16.75
N ASP A 105 11.34 2.38 17.46
CA ASP A 105 11.91 2.35 18.81
C ASP A 105 10.90 2.58 19.95
N ASN A 106 9.65 2.93 19.64
CA ASN A 106 8.51 3.09 20.58
C ASN A 106 8.85 3.73 21.94
#